data_AF-A0A2W4LDB2-F1
#
_entry.id   AF-A0A2W4LDB2-F1
#
_cell.length_a   1.000
_cell.length_b   1.000
_cell.length_c   1.000
_cell.angle_alpha   90.00
_cell.angle_beta   90.00
_cell.angle_gamma   90.00
#
_symmetry.space_group_name_H-M   'P 1'
#
loop_
_entity.id
_entity.type
_entity.pdbx_description
1 polymer ?
#
loop_
_entity_poly.entity_id
_entity_poly.type
_entity_poly.pdbx_seq_one_letter_code
_entity_poly.pdbx_strand_id
1 'polypeptide(L)'
;MGGVAPTPATIEGGLVRGVVAQWADGAEVIAQPCPGLAELVEAGVPDEREADALLERYLAPLVAARADVVVLGCTHYPYLLPRIQRLVGPGITVIDAAPAVAAQARRVLDERGLRRSDQGRVGRTIYATTGDPARFAELLARLPLPPGEIVAARV
;
A
#
# COMPACT_ATOMS: atom_id res chain seq x y z
N MET A 1 -11.05 -3.12 -20.46
CA MET A 1 -11.00 -2.96 -18.99
C MET A 1 -9.53 -2.76 -18.65
N GLY A 2 -9.11 -1.52 -18.48
CA GLY A 2 -7.72 -1.14 -18.22
C GLY A 2 -7.45 -1.04 -16.72
N GLY A 3 -6.33 -1.61 -16.27
CA GLY A 3 -5.88 -1.58 -14.89
C GLY A 3 -4.52 -0.92 -14.76
N VAL A 4 -4.41 0.17 -14.00
CA VAL A 4 -3.12 0.80 -13.70
C VAL A 4 -2.43 0.06 -12.56
N ALA A 5 -1.15 -0.22 -12.74
CA ALA A 5 -0.26 -0.83 -11.77
C ALA A 5 0.80 0.20 -11.28
N PRO A 6 1.61 -0.13 -10.27
CA PRO A 6 2.47 0.82 -9.57
C PRO A 6 3.73 1.21 -10.37
N THR A 7 4.54 2.07 -9.75
CA THR A 7 5.81 2.66 -10.23
C THR A 7 6.79 1.76 -11.01
N PRO A 8 7.58 2.29 -11.97
CA PRO A 8 8.72 1.65 -12.63
C PRO A 8 9.74 0.98 -11.70
N ALA A 9 10.02 1.54 -10.52
CA ALA A 9 10.85 0.85 -9.53
C ALA A 9 10.18 -0.43 -9.00
N THR A 10 8.84 -0.49 -8.98
CA THR A 10 8.05 -1.68 -8.63
C THR A 10 7.82 -2.62 -9.83
N ILE A 11 7.84 -2.12 -11.06
CA ILE A 11 7.77 -2.94 -12.29
C ILE A 11 9.14 -3.56 -12.64
N GLU A 12 10.26 -3.01 -12.17
CA GLU A 12 11.57 -3.69 -12.25
C GLU A 12 11.66 -4.97 -11.40
N GLY A 13 10.80 -5.14 -10.40
CA GLY A 13 10.63 -6.41 -9.71
C GLY A 13 9.94 -7.43 -10.61
N GLY A 14 10.61 -8.54 -10.95
CA GLY A 14 10.05 -9.63 -11.76
C GLY A 14 8.70 -10.18 -11.25
N LEU A 15 8.36 -9.96 -9.99
CA LEU A 15 7.08 -10.34 -9.36
C LEU A 15 5.87 -9.61 -9.97
N VAL A 16 5.92 -8.28 -10.16
CA VAL A 16 4.77 -7.54 -10.69
C VAL A 16 4.56 -7.82 -12.17
N ARG A 17 5.65 -7.92 -12.95
CA ARG A 17 5.57 -8.35 -14.36
C ARG A 17 5.01 -9.76 -14.49
N GLY A 18 5.41 -10.68 -13.61
CA GLY A 18 4.91 -12.05 -13.60
C GLY A 18 3.40 -12.12 -13.33
N VAL A 19 2.91 -11.37 -12.34
CA VAL A 19 1.47 -11.31 -12.03
C VAL A 19 0.69 -10.68 -13.18
N VAL A 20 1.18 -9.57 -13.75
CA VAL A 20 0.55 -8.93 -14.91
C VAL A 20 0.51 -9.88 -16.11
N ALA A 21 1.63 -10.51 -16.46
CA ALA A 21 1.68 -11.45 -17.57
C ALA A 21 0.78 -12.68 -17.37
N GLN A 22 0.58 -13.12 -16.13
CA GLN A 22 -0.23 -14.29 -15.82
C GLN A 22 -1.74 -13.97 -15.72
N TRP A 23 -2.12 -12.77 -15.28
CA TRP A 23 -3.50 -12.46 -14.88
C TRP A 23 -4.13 -11.25 -15.55
N ALA A 24 -3.36 -10.45 -16.30
CA ALA A 24 -3.84 -9.22 -16.93
C ALA A 24 -3.98 -9.34 -18.45
N ASP A 25 -4.31 -10.54 -18.95
CA ASP A 25 -4.52 -10.74 -20.39
C ASP A 25 -5.62 -9.80 -20.91
N GLY A 26 -5.31 -9.07 -21.99
CA GLY A 26 -6.18 -8.05 -22.56
C GLY A 26 -6.29 -6.72 -21.79
N ALA A 27 -5.53 -6.51 -20.71
CA ALA A 27 -5.46 -5.22 -20.00
C ALA A 27 -4.21 -4.43 -20.38
N GLU A 28 -4.37 -3.13 -20.64
CA GLU A 28 -3.24 -2.20 -20.72
C GLU A 28 -2.79 -1.83 -19.31
N VAL A 29 -1.49 -1.99 -19.05
CA VAL A 29 -0.90 -1.72 -17.74
C VAL A 29 0.14 -0.61 -17.86
N ILE A 30 -0.14 0.49 -17.18
CA ILE A 30 0.74 1.66 -17.13
C ILE A 30 1.47 1.67 -15.79
N ALA A 31 2.79 1.83 -15.84
CA ALA A 31 3.65 1.96 -14.68
C ALA A 31 3.91 3.43 -14.37
N GLN A 32 3.50 3.92 -13.20
CA GLN A 32 3.67 5.34 -12.86
C GLN A 32 4.56 5.54 -11.65
N PRO A 33 5.82 6.04 -11.80
CA PRO A 33 6.70 6.30 -10.67
C PRO A 33 6.21 7.43 -9.81
N CYS A 34 6.33 7.24 -8.50
CA CYS A 34 5.90 8.22 -7.51
C CYS A 34 6.97 8.44 -6.42
N PRO A 35 8.21 8.82 -6.80
CA PRO A 35 9.26 9.13 -5.82
C PRO A 35 8.83 10.29 -4.93
N GLY A 36 9.24 10.26 -3.66
CA GLY A 36 8.88 11.26 -2.65
C GLY A 36 7.58 10.96 -1.90
N LEU A 37 6.65 10.17 -2.47
CA LEU A 37 5.38 9.88 -1.78
C LEU A 37 5.56 9.00 -0.54
N ALA A 38 6.48 8.04 -0.58
CA ALA A 38 6.73 7.17 0.58
C ALA A 38 7.38 7.97 1.72
N GLU A 39 8.34 8.81 1.38
CA GLU A 39 9.07 9.69 2.29
C GLU A 39 8.11 10.68 2.97
N LEU A 40 7.14 11.24 2.24
CA LEU A 40 6.08 12.08 2.83
C LEU A 40 5.21 11.34 3.84
N VAL A 41 4.87 10.08 3.56
CA VAL A 41 4.09 9.25 4.49
C VAL A 41 4.92 8.94 5.74
N GLU A 42 6.20 8.60 5.58
CA GLU A 42 7.12 8.34 6.70
C GLU A 42 7.41 9.59 7.55
N ALA A 43 7.35 10.79 6.96
CA ALA A 43 7.40 12.06 7.69
C ALA A 43 6.12 12.35 8.50
N GLY A 44 5.10 11.50 8.37
CA GLY A 44 3.85 11.57 9.12
C GLY A 44 2.85 12.59 8.58
N VAL A 45 2.88 12.86 7.27
CA VAL A 45 1.98 13.71 6.46
C VAL A 45 1.49 15.00 7.18
N PRO A 46 2.37 15.98 7.40
CA PRO A 46 2.00 17.25 8.03
C PRO A 46 1.44 18.32 7.07
N ASP A 47 1.70 18.25 5.75
CA ASP A 47 1.24 19.26 4.78
C ASP A 47 0.48 18.60 3.61
N GLU A 48 -0.83 18.84 3.57
CA GLU A 48 -1.71 18.30 2.53
C GLU A 48 -1.39 18.84 1.13
N ARG A 49 -0.80 20.04 1.04
CA ARG A 49 -0.54 20.70 -0.25
C ARG A 49 0.64 20.07 -0.98
N GLU A 50 1.69 19.70 -0.25
CA GLU A 50 2.85 19.05 -0.84
C GLU A 50 2.50 17.65 -1.36
N ALA A 51 1.73 16.90 -0.56
CA ALA A 51 1.21 15.60 -0.95
C ALA A 51 0.30 15.69 -2.18
N ASP A 52 -0.65 16.63 -2.19
CA ASP A 52 -1.56 16.82 -3.32
C ASP A 52 -0.80 17.24 -4.60
N ALA A 53 0.19 18.12 -4.51
CA ALA A 53 0.99 18.54 -5.66
C ALA A 53 1.78 17.37 -6.30
N LEU A 54 2.39 16.50 -5.49
CA LEU A 54 3.05 15.29 -6.01
C LEU A 54 2.04 14.30 -6.59
N LEU A 55 0.92 14.09 -5.90
CA LEU A 55 -0.14 13.20 -6.37
C LEU A 55 -0.71 13.68 -7.70
N GLU A 56 -1.02 14.96 -7.86
CA GLU A 56 -1.49 15.54 -9.12
C GLU A 56 -0.51 15.27 -10.26
N ARG A 57 0.79 15.51 -10.02
CA ARG A 57 1.84 15.24 -11.02
C ARG A 57 1.86 13.79 -11.47
N TYR A 58 1.70 12.85 -10.55
CA TYR A 58 1.77 11.41 -10.85
C TYR A 58 0.43 10.85 -11.37
N LEU A 59 -0.70 11.40 -10.96
CA LEU A 59 -2.03 10.94 -11.40
C LEU A 59 -2.42 11.52 -12.76
N ALA A 60 -1.97 12.73 -13.11
CA ALA A 60 -2.24 13.36 -14.40
C ALA A 60 -1.99 12.47 -15.64
N PRO A 61 -0.83 11.79 -15.79
CA PRO A 61 -0.61 10.90 -16.94
C PRO A 61 -1.56 9.70 -16.96
N LEU A 62 -1.96 9.18 -15.79
CA LEU A 62 -2.90 8.05 -15.69
C LEU A 62 -4.31 8.47 -16.12
N VAL A 63 -4.75 9.65 -15.69
CA VAL A 63 -6.03 10.24 -16.11
C VAL A 63 -6.02 10.55 -17.60
N ALA A 64 -4.92 11.12 -18.13
CA ALA A 64 -4.77 11.41 -19.55
C ALA A 64 -4.81 10.15 -20.42
N ALA A 65 -4.26 9.04 -19.92
CA ALA A 65 -4.34 7.72 -20.54
C ALA A 65 -5.70 7.03 -20.37
N ARG A 66 -6.68 7.69 -19.73
CA ARG A 66 -8.02 7.15 -19.46
C ARG A 66 -8.00 5.85 -18.67
N ALA A 67 -7.16 5.79 -17.64
CA ALA A 67 -7.16 4.68 -16.70
C ALA A 67 -8.54 4.49 -16.02
N ASP A 68 -9.05 3.26 -16.00
CA ASP A 68 -10.31 2.92 -15.33
C ASP A 68 -10.08 2.52 -13.86
N VAL A 69 -8.88 2.05 -13.54
CA VAL A 69 -8.48 1.50 -12.23
C VAL A 69 -7.06 1.94 -11.91
N VAL A 70 -6.76 2.25 -10.64
CA VAL A 70 -5.43 2.54 -10.09
C VAL A 70 -5.10 1.59 -8.94
N VAL A 71 -4.08 0.76 -9.10
CA VAL A 71 -3.61 -0.16 -8.07
C VAL A 71 -2.46 0.46 -7.27
N LEU A 72 -2.62 0.51 -5.96
CA LEU A 72 -1.61 0.98 -5.01
C LEU A 72 -0.61 -0.15 -4.72
N GLY A 73 0.59 -0.11 -5.31
CA GLY A 73 1.61 -1.14 -5.04
C GLY A 73 2.79 -0.72 -4.20
N CYS A 74 2.66 0.36 -3.44
CA CYS A 74 3.54 0.63 -2.30
C CYS A 74 2.69 0.52 -1.03
N THR A 75 3.23 -0.09 0.02
CA THR A 75 2.56 -0.22 1.33
C THR A 75 2.26 1.12 2.00
N HIS A 76 2.88 2.22 1.54
CA HIS A 76 2.64 3.58 2.05
C HIS A 76 1.42 4.26 1.41
N TYR A 77 1.05 3.89 0.19
CA TYR A 77 0.03 4.64 -0.56
C TYR A 77 -1.41 4.47 -0.05
N PRO A 78 -1.80 3.39 0.67
CA PRO A 78 -3.11 3.32 1.31
C PRO A 78 -3.38 4.50 2.26
N TYR A 79 -2.36 5.09 2.88
CA TYR A 79 -2.52 6.28 3.74
C TYR A 79 -2.84 7.56 2.96
N LEU A 80 -2.65 7.55 1.64
CA LEU A 80 -3.01 8.63 0.72
C LEU A 80 -4.30 8.33 -0.05
N LEU A 81 -4.94 7.17 0.16
CA LEU A 81 -6.09 6.70 -0.62
C LEU A 81 -7.23 7.74 -0.69
N PRO A 82 -7.67 8.39 0.40
CA PRO A 82 -8.72 9.41 0.31
C PRO A 82 -8.34 10.58 -0.61
N ARG A 83 -7.06 10.96 -0.63
CA ARG A 83 -6.54 12.05 -1.48
C ARG A 83 -6.46 11.60 -2.93
N ILE A 84 -5.92 10.40 -3.17
CA ILE A 84 -5.85 9.79 -4.51
C ILE A 84 -7.26 9.70 -5.10
N GLN A 85 -8.22 9.13 -4.37
CA GLN A 85 -9.60 8.97 -4.85
C GLN A 85 -10.27 10.31 -5.16
N ARG A 86 -10.01 11.35 -4.36
CA ARG A 86 -10.48 12.71 -4.60
C ARG A 86 -9.91 13.28 -5.91
N LEU A 87 -8.61 13.10 -6.14
CA LEU A 87 -7.90 13.66 -7.29
C LEU A 87 -8.22 12.94 -8.60
N VAL A 88 -8.35 11.61 -8.59
CA VAL A 88 -8.72 10.83 -9.79
C VAL A 88 -10.22 10.89 -10.12
N GLY A 89 -11.03 11.30 -9.14
CA GLY A 89 -12.49 11.37 -9.28
C GLY A 89 -13.19 10.01 -9.18
N PRO A 90 -14.53 9.99 -9.25
CA PRO A 90 -15.34 8.78 -9.04
C PRO A 90 -15.31 7.79 -10.22
N GLY A 91 -14.82 8.21 -11.38
CA GLY A 91 -14.74 7.37 -12.58
C GLY A 91 -13.59 6.37 -12.57
N ILE A 92 -12.66 6.49 -11.61
CA ILE A 92 -11.47 5.66 -11.49
C ILE A 92 -11.54 4.88 -10.19
N THR A 93 -11.44 3.55 -10.28
CA THR A 93 -11.42 2.66 -9.12
C THR A 93 -10.03 2.63 -8.52
N VAL A 94 -9.85 3.00 -7.26
CA VAL A 94 -8.55 2.87 -6.57
C VAL A 94 -8.53 1.58 -5.73
N ILE A 95 -7.53 0.71 -5.96
CA ILE A 95 -7.42 -0.60 -5.32
C ILE A 95 -6.20 -0.63 -4.39
N ASP A 96 -6.46 -0.90 -3.11
CA ASP A 96 -5.45 -1.30 -2.13
C ASP A 96 -5.30 -2.83 -2.11
N ALA A 97 -4.06 -3.32 -2.17
CA ALA A 97 -3.75 -4.74 -2.13
C ALA A 97 -3.81 -5.33 -0.71
N ALA A 98 -3.71 -4.53 0.35
CA ALA A 98 -3.60 -5.01 1.72
C ALA A 98 -4.77 -5.93 2.16
N PRO A 99 -6.05 -5.64 1.85
CA PRO A 99 -7.16 -6.54 2.17
C PRO A 99 -7.05 -7.91 1.47
N ALA A 100 -6.62 -7.92 0.21
CA ALA A 100 -6.43 -9.16 -0.54
C ALA A 100 -5.29 -10.01 0.03
N VAL A 101 -4.19 -9.36 0.43
CA VAL A 101 -3.06 -10.01 1.11
C VAL A 101 -3.49 -10.60 2.46
N ALA A 102 -4.27 -9.86 3.26
CA ALA A 102 -4.79 -10.36 4.54
C ALA A 102 -5.74 -11.56 4.36
N ALA A 103 -6.60 -11.52 3.34
CA ALA A 103 -7.48 -12.65 3.00
C ALA A 103 -6.67 -13.88 2.55
N GLN A 104 -5.61 -13.68 1.76
CA GLN A 104 -4.70 -14.75 1.35
C GLN A 104 -3.97 -15.37 2.55
N ALA A 105 -3.43 -14.55 3.45
CA ALA A 105 -2.79 -15.03 4.68
C ALA A 105 -3.74 -15.90 5.51
N ARG A 106 -5.02 -15.49 5.65
CA ARG A 106 -6.05 -16.28 6.31
C ARG A 106 -6.26 -17.63 5.63
N ARG A 107 -6.42 -17.67 4.30
CA ARG A 107 -6.60 -18.93 3.56
C ARG A 107 -5.45 -19.90 3.79
N VAL A 108 -4.21 -19.42 3.71
CA VAL A 108 -3.02 -20.25 3.95
C VAL A 108 -2.98 -20.81 5.37
N LEU A 109 -3.37 -20.01 6.37
CA LEU A 109 -3.46 -20.49 7.77
C LEU A 109 -4.53 -21.57 7.93
N ASP A 110 -5.66 -21.42 7.25
CA ASP A 110 -6.78 -22.38 7.29
C ASP A 110 -6.38 -23.71 6.64
N GLU A 111 -5.84 -23.65 5.42
CA GLU A 111 -5.39 -24.83 4.66
C GLU A 111 -4.31 -25.63 5.40
N ARG A 112 -3.46 -24.96 6.18
CA ARG A 112 -2.40 -25.60 6.96
C ARG A 112 -2.80 -25.99 8.38
N GLY A 113 -4.05 -25.73 8.79
CA GLY A 113 -4.49 -25.98 10.16
C GLY A 113 -3.73 -25.17 11.21
N LEU A 114 -3.20 -24.00 10.83
CA LEU A 114 -2.38 -23.12 11.68
C LEU A 114 -3.20 -22.03 12.38
N ARG A 115 -4.54 -22.09 12.27
CA ARG A 115 -5.41 -21.19 13.04
C ARG A 115 -5.16 -21.40 14.53
N ARG A 116 -5.13 -20.29 15.27
CA ARG A 116 -5.20 -20.35 16.73
C ARG A 116 -6.47 -21.13 17.13
N SER A 117 -6.29 -22.14 17.97
CA SER A 117 -7.37 -23.01 18.46
C SER A 117 -8.29 -22.31 19.47
N ASP A 118 -7.75 -21.36 20.24
CA ASP A 118 -8.49 -20.58 21.23
C ASP A 118 -8.98 -19.25 20.63
N GLN A 119 -10.28 -19.20 20.29
CA GLN A 119 -10.92 -18.01 19.72
C GLN A 119 -11.28 -16.94 20.78
N GLY A 120 -11.14 -17.23 22.07
CA GLY A 120 -11.47 -16.31 23.16
C GLY A 120 -10.33 -15.41 23.60
N ARG A 121 -9.08 -15.72 23.21
CA ARG A 121 -7.89 -14.99 23.64
C ARG A 121 -7.42 -13.99 22.58
N VAL A 122 -7.39 -12.71 22.97
CA VAL A 122 -6.82 -11.63 22.14
C VAL A 122 -5.32 -11.88 21.92
N GLY A 123 -4.88 -11.80 20.67
CA GLY A 123 -3.46 -11.91 20.32
C GLY A 123 -2.65 -10.73 20.85
N ARG A 124 -1.33 -10.91 20.99
CA ARG A 124 -0.39 -9.83 21.30
C ARG A 124 0.22 -9.31 20.00
N THR A 125 0.22 -7.99 19.84
CA THR A 125 0.88 -7.29 18.73
C THR A 125 2.21 -6.72 19.22
N ILE A 126 3.29 -7.03 18.51
CA ILE A 126 4.63 -6.49 18.76
C ILE A 126 5.11 -5.87 17.45
N TYR A 127 5.50 -4.61 17.49
CA TYR A 127 6.12 -3.88 16.39
C TYR A 127 7.63 -3.82 16.65
N ALA A 128 8.42 -4.35 15.72
CA ALA A 128 9.87 -4.38 15.83
C ALA A 128 10.50 -3.51 14.74
N THR A 129 11.48 -2.67 15.10
CA THR A 129 12.20 -1.81 14.14
C THR A 129 13.71 -1.91 14.33
N THR A 130 14.45 -1.88 13.23
CA THR A 130 15.92 -1.80 13.21
C THR A 130 16.42 -0.36 13.26
N GLY A 131 15.51 0.62 13.09
CA GLY A 131 15.79 2.04 13.23
C GLY A 131 15.61 2.53 14.67
N ASP A 132 15.36 3.82 14.83
CA ASP A 132 15.08 4.44 16.12
C ASP A 132 13.65 4.08 16.60
N PRO A 133 13.51 3.36 17.74
CA PRO A 133 12.20 3.01 18.30
C PRO A 133 11.34 4.22 18.66
N ALA A 134 11.94 5.35 19.08
CA ALA A 134 11.18 6.54 19.45
C ALA A 134 10.53 7.18 18.22
N ARG A 135 11.31 7.43 17.16
CA ARG A 135 10.79 7.91 15.88
C ARG A 135 9.75 6.96 15.28
N PHE A 136 9.97 5.65 15.39
CA PHE A 136 9.01 4.66 14.91
C PHE A 136 7.70 4.69 15.73
N ALA A 137 7.77 4.89 17.04
CA ALA A 137 6.59 5.07 17.88
C ALA A 137 5.78 6.31 17.50
N GLU A 138 6.44 7.43 17.21
CA GLU A 138 5.78 8.66 16.74
C GLU A 138 5.06 8.44 15.41
N LEU A 139 5.66 7.68 14.48
CA LEU A 139 5.04 7.32 13.22
C LEU A 139 3.81 6.43 13.46
N LEU A 140 3.95 5.34 14.23
CA LEU A 140 2.85 4.43 14.52
C LEU A 140 1.67 5.12 15.20
N ALA A 141 1.92 6.11 16.06
CA ALA A 141 0.87 6.90 16.71
C ALA A 141 0.01 7.73 15.73
N ARG A 142 0.52 7.99 14.52
CA ARG A 142 -0.20 8.74 13.46
C ARG A 142 -0.92 7.83 12.46
N LEU A 143 -0.67 6.53 12.51
CA LEU A 143 -1.26 5.56 11.58
C LEU A 143 -2.45 4.84 12.27
N PRO A 144 -3.49 4.47 11.52
CA PRO A 144 -4.65 3.73 12.04
C PRO A 144 -4.31 2.24 12.26
N LEU A 145 -3.28 1.96 13.06
CA LEU A 145 -2.81 0.61 13.39
C LEU A 145 -3.28 0.19 14.79
N PRO A 146 -3.48 -1.12 15.04
CA PRO A 146 -3.84 -1.59 16.36
C PRO A 146 -2.72 -1.29 17.37
N PRO A 147 -3.06 -1.04 18.65
CA PRO A 147 -2.04 -0.83 19.68
C PRO A 147 -1.15 -2.06 19.82
N GLY A 148 0.12 -1.83 20.13
CA GLY A 148 1.10 -2.90 20.28
C GLY A 148 2.36 -2.42 21.00
N GLU A 149 3.12 -3.38 21.48
CA GLU A 149 4.42 -3.13 22.12
C GLU A 149 5.47 -2.83 21.06
N ILE A 150 6.31 -1.82 21.29
CA ILE A 150 7.39 -1.45 20.37
C ILE A 150 8.71 -1.94 20.93
N VAL A 151 9.48 -2.66 20.11
CA VAL A 151 10.78 -3.20 20.49
C VAL A 151 11.85 -2.85 19.45
N ALA A 152 13.07 -2.61 19.91
CA ALA A 152 14.22 -2.52 19.02
C ALA A 152 14.62 -3.93 18.54
N ALA A 153 14.78 -4.10 17.24
CA ALA A 153 15.33 -5.31 16.62
C ALA A 153 16.80 -5.09 16.29
N ARG A 154 17.65 -6.06 16.64
CA ARG A 154 19.04 -6.13 16.16
C ARG A 154 19.09 -7.16 15.03
N VAL A 155 19.69 -6.80 13.90
CA VAL A 155 19.97 -7.70 12.76
C VAL A 155 21.41 -8.16 12.85
#